data_AF-A0A8C6H879-F1
#
_entry.id   AF-A0A8C6H879-F1
#
_cell.length_a   1.000
_cell.length_b   1.000
_cell.length_c   1.000
_cell.angle_alpha   90.00
_cell.angle_beta   90.00
_cell.angle_gamma   90.00
#
_symmetry.space_group_name_H-M   'P 1'
#
loop_
_entity.id
_entity.type
_entity.pdbx_description
1 polymer ?
#
loop_
_entity_poly.entity_id
_entity_poly.type
_entity_poly.pdbx_seq_one_letter_code
_entity_poly.pdbx_strand_id
1 'polypeptide(L)' 'IILTRWTGMFIGPPRMDAWSIPVLAKWQNSYSNKVILQELRRLIMSKENMKLLQPPEGQTYNN' A
#
# COMPACT_ATOMS: atom_id res chain seq x y z
N ILE A 1 4.84 -17.64 6.29
CA ILE A 1 5.21 -16.31 5.72
C ILE A 1 4.48 -15.26 6.54
N ILE A 2 5.12 -14.79 7.61
CA ILE A 2 4.62 -13.64 8.37
C ILE A 2 5.20 -12.44 7.66
N LEU A 3 4.33 -11.51 7.31
CA LEU A 3 4.60 -10.34 6.50
C LEU A 3 5.42 -9.30 7.31
N THR A 4 6.64 -9.66 7.73
CA THR A 4 7.42 -8.85 8.70
C THR A 4 8.15 -7.67 8.06
N ARG A 5 8.22 -7.56 6.73
CA ARG A 5 8.78 -6.40 6.03
C ARG A 5 8.06 -6.16 4.70
N TRP A 6 7.23 -5.12 4.64
CA TRP A 6 6.77 -4.52 3.39
C TRP A 6 7.69 -3.36 3.03
N THR A 7 8.49 -3.53 1.98
CA THR A 7 9.27 -2.46 1.34
C THR A 7 8.72 -2.13 -0.06
N GLY A 8 7.52 -2.64 -0.39
CA GLY A 8 6.90 -2.45 -1.70
C GLY A 8 6.18 -1.10 -1.82
N MET A 9 6.67 -0.28 -2.75
CA MET A 9 6.03 0.91 -3.31
C MET A 9 4.63 0.55 -3.79
N PHE A 10 3.59 0.83 -3.00
CA PHE A 10 2.23 0.73 -3.48
C PHE A 10 1.54 2.09 -3.63
N ILE A 11 1.78 3.09 -2.77
CA ILE A 11 1.13 4.40 -2.92
C ILE A 11 1.88 5.54 -2.20
N GLY A 12 3.19 5.65 -2.35
CA GLY A 12 3.92 6.79 -1.76
C GLY A 12 5.43 6.67 -1.85
N PRO A 13 6.18 7.73 -1.47
CA PRO A 13 7.64 7.75 -1.55
C PRO A 13 8.26 6.49 -0.93
N PRO A 14 9.51 6.12 -1.28
CA PRO A 14 10.15 4.82 -0.99
C PRO A 14 10.24 4.42 0.50
N ARG A 15 9.64 5.20 1.40
CA ARG A 15 9.51 4.98 2.84
C ARG A 15 8.05 5.28 3.26
N MET A 16 7.08 4.58 2.70
CA MET A 16 5.78 4.50 3.36
C MET A 16 5.89 3.50 4.50
N ASP A 17 5.87 3.99 5.74
CA ASP A 17 5.82 3.14 6.91
C ASP A 17 4.60 2.22 6.83
N ALA A 18 4.72 0.94 7.19
CA ALA A 18 3.57 0.01 7.20
C ALA A 18 2.39 0.51 8.07
N TRP A 19 2.66 1.50 8.93
CA TRP A 19 1.72 2.22 9.77
C TRP A 19 0.83 3.21 9.02
N SER A 20 1.19 3.63 7.80
CA SER A 20 0.40 4.55 6.98
C SER A 20 -0.81 3.87 6.32
N ILE A 21 -0.83 2.54 6.29
CA ILE A 21 -1.96 1.74 5.82
C ILE A 21 -2.75 1.24 7.05
N PRO A 22 -3.95 1.79 7.34
CA PRO A 22 -4.65 1.52 8.60
C PRO A 22 -4.96 0.03 8.84
N VAL A 23 -5.27 -0.71 7.78
CA VAL A 23 -5.57 -2.16 7.86
C VAL A 23 -4.34 -3.01 8.17
N LEU A 24 -3.14 -2.54 7.80
CA LEU A 24 -1.88 -3.20 8.15
C LEU A 24 -1.41 -2.77 9.55
N ALA A 25 -1.58 -1.49 9.90
CA ALA A 25 -1.24 -0.96 11.22
C ALA A 25 -2.04 -1.63 12.35
N LYS A 26 -3.31 -1.97 12.09
CA LYS A 26 -4.22 -2.65 13.03
C LYS A 26 -4.59 -4.04 12.54
N TRP A 27 -3.62 -4.80 12.06
CA TRP A 27 -3.85 -6.13 11.50
C TRP A 27 -4.68 -7.03 12.44
N GLN A 28 -5.78 -7.56 11.93
CA GLN A 28 -6.59 -8.57 12.60
C GLN A 28 -6.59 -9.86 11.78
N ASN A 29 -6.56 -11.02 12.46
CA ASN A 29 -6.54 -12.33 11.81
C ASN A 29 -7.80 -12.59 10.94
N SER A 30 -8.90 -11.91 11.23
CA SER A 30 -10.15 -11.95 10.45
C SER A 30 -10.07 -11.20 9.12
N TYR A 31 -9.04 -10.39 8.89
CA TYR A 31 -8.91 -9.63 7.65
C TYR A 31 -8.51 -10.53 6.50
N SER A 32 -9.32 -10.49 5.44
CA SER A 32 -9.06 -11.20 4.19
C SER A 32 -8.27 -10.33 3.22
N ASN A 33 -7.56 -10.95 2.26
CA ASN A 33 -6.88 -10.24 1.16
C ASN A 33 -7.79 -9.23 0.44
N LYS A 34 -9.09 -9.55 0.33
CA LYS A 34 -10.11 -8.64 -0.23
C LYS A 34 -10.17 -7.29 0.52
N VAL A 35 -10.14 -7.31 1.85
CA VAL A 35 -10.20 -6.11 2.69
C VAL A 35 -8.96 -5.25 2.46
N ILE A 36 -7.78 -5.89 2.39
CA ILE A 36 -6.51 -5.22 2.13
C ILE A 36 -6.54 -4.51 0.76
N LEU A 37 -6.97 -5.21 -0.29
CA LEU A 37 -7.06 -4.66 -1.64
C LEU A 37 -8.09 -3.53 -1.75
N GLN A 38 -9.21 -3.62 -1.03
CA GLN A 38 -10.23 -2.57 -0.99
C GLN A 38 -9.74 -1.30 -0.29
N GLU A 39 -9.09 -1.42 0.86
CA GLU A 39 -8.50 -0.27 1.55
C GLU A 39 -7.37 0.37 0.74
N LEU A 40 -6.53 -0.45 0.09
CA LEU A 40 -5.52 0.03 -0.83
C LEU A 40 -6.15 0.86 -1.96
N ARG A 41 -7.21 0.35 -2.60
CA ARG A 41 -7.92 1.09 -3.66
C ARG A 41 -8.49 2.42 -3.12
N ARG A 42 -9.06 2.42 -1.92
CA ARG A 42 -9.55 3.65 -1.26
C ARG A 42 -8.43 4.67 -1.06
N LEU A 43 -7.24 4.21 -0.67
CA LEU A 43 -6.06 5.06 -0.51
C LEU A 43 -5.59 5.62 -1.86
N ILE A 44 -5.55 4.83 -2.93
CA ILE A 44 -5.18 5.33 -4.28
C ILE A 44 -6.14 6.46 -4.71
N MET A 45 -7.42 6.33 -4.37
CA MET A 45 -8.46 7.34 -4.68
C MET A 45 -8.50 8.52 -3.70
N SER A 46 -7.63 8.55 -2.67
CA SER A 46 -7.56 9.67 -1.73
C SER A 46 -7.10 10.96 -2.43
N LYS A 47 -7.61 12.10 -1.97
CA LYS A 47 -7.28 13.44 -2.49
C LYS A 47 -5.77 13.76 -2.42
N GLU A 48 -5.08 13.17 -1.45
CA GLU A 48 -3.63 13.30 -1.29
C GLU A 48 -2.85 12.47 -2.33
N ASN A 49 -3.38 11.30 -2.72
CA ASN A 49 -2.70 10.38 -3.63
C ASN A 49 -3.04 10.60 -5.10
N MET A 50 -4.23 11.12 -5.41
CA MET A 50 -4.64 11.42 -6.79
C MET A 50 -3.80 12.55 -7.43
N LYS A 51 -3.04 13.31 -6.63
CA LYS A 51 -2.14 14.38 -7.10
C LYS A 51 -0.70 13.89 -7.31
N LEU A 52 -0.39 12.66 -6.92
CA LEU A 52 0.94 12.09 -7.10
C LEU A 52 1.12 11.70 -8.56
N LEU A 53 2.30 12.04 -9.10
CA LEU A 53 2.69 11.60 -10.43
C LEU A 53 2.93 10.08 -10.40
N GLN A 54 2.21 9.35 -11.26
CA GLN A 54 2.44 7.92 -11.44
C GLN A 54 3.75 7.72 -12.23
N PRO A 55 4.53 6.68 -11.91
CA PRO A 55 5.64 6.27 -12.74
C PRO A 55 5.14 5.77 -14.12
N PRO A 56 6.04 5.63 -15.11
CA PRO A 56 5.72 4.99 -16.38
C PRO A 56 5.08 3.61 -16.18
N GLU A 57 4.01 3.35 -16.94
CA GLU A 57 3.37 2.04 -16.95
C GLU A 57 4.39 0.96 -17.36
N GLY A 58 4.41 -0.15 -16.62
CA GLY A 58 5.36 -1.23 -16.84
C GLY A 58 6.69 -1.12 -16.09
N GLN A 59 6.91 -0.07 -15.30
CA GLN A 59 8.09 -0.01 -14.42
C GLN A 59 7.94 -1.00 -13.26
N THR A 60 8.96 -1.83 -13.05
CA THR A 60 9.06 -2.75 -11.91
C THR A 60 10.10 -2.27 -10.90
N TYR A 61 9.91 -2.64 -9.63
CA TYR A 61 10.90 -2.38 -8.60
C TYR A 61 11.98 -3.47 -8.66
N ASN A 62 13.26 -3.07 -8.67
CA ASN A 62 14.36 -4.01 -8.50
C ASN A 62 14.45 -4.41 -7.01
N ASN A 63 14.70 -5.70 -6.74
CA ASN A 63 14.76 -6.25 -5.38
C ASN A 63 16.06 -5.90 -4.65
#